data_AF-A0AAD6B5V4-F1
#
_entry.id   AF-A0AAD6B5V4-F1
#
_cell.length_a   1.000
_cell.length_b   1.000
_cell.length_c   1.000
_cell.angle_alpha   90.00
_cell.angle_beta   90.00
_cell.angle_gamma   90.00
#
_symmetry.space_group_name_H-M   'P 1'
#
loop_
_entity.id
_entity.type
_entity.pdbx_description
1 polymer ?
#
loop_
_entity_poly.entity_id
_entity_poly.type
_entity_poly.pdbx_seq_one_letter_code
_entity_poly.pdbx_strand_id
1 'polypeptide(L)'
;MPVKLTITLEMGPGKTTILEQAVDKDFYRCLNFQVPTVHHRTVASINVTITGEGVSMSKKTKILIDRPAFIHIIQTDKPIYKPGQKARLYKVVELQDPNSIRIA
;
A
#
# COMPACT_ATOMS: atom_id res chain seq x y z
N MET A 1 -14.55 -17.83 -26.40
CA MET A 1 -13.17 -17.37 -26.66
C MET A 1 -12.78 -16.57 -25.45
N PRO A 2 -11.66 -16.91 -24.78
CA PRO A 2 -11.29 -16.26 -23.54
C PRO A 2 -10.94 -14.78 -23.77
N VAL A 3 -11.42 -13.91 -22.88
CA VAL A 3 -11.00 -12.52 -22.80
C VAL A 3 -9.81 -12.37 -21.84
N LYS A 4 -8.93 -11.40 -22.10
CA LYS A 4 -7.80 -11.07 -21.23
C LYS A 4 -8.23 -9.99 -20.23
N LEU A 5 -8.29 -10.35 -18.95
CA LEU A 5 -8.46 -9.42 -17.83
C LEU A 5 -7.10 -8.97 -17.31
N THR A 6 -6.89 -7.66 -17.18
CA THR A 6 -5.68 -7.07 -16.62
C THR A 6 -6.06 -6.02 -15.57
N ILE A 7 -5.50 -6.14 -14.37
CA ILE A 7 -5.66 -5.17 -13.28
C ILE A 7 -4.30 -4.58 -12.99
N THR A 8 -4.20 -3.25 -13.01
CA THR A 8 -2.94 -2.54 -12.77
C THR A 8 -3.11 -1.43 -11.74
N LEU A 9 -2.08 -1.23 -10.93
CA LEU A 9 -1.91 -0.08 -10.05
C LEU A 9 -1.00 0.92 -10.74
N GLU A 10 -1.48 2.15 -10.91
CA GLU A 10 -0.76 3.26 -11.51
C GLU A 10 -0.51 4.33 -10.42
N MET A 11 0.74 4.68 -10.19
CA MET A 11 1.17 5.67 -9.18
C MET A 11 2.30 6.52 -9.76
N GLY A 12 2.00 7.79 -10.09
CA GLY A 12 2.93 8.66 -10.81
C GLY A 12 3.37 8.02 -12.14
N PRO A 13 4.68 7.94 -12.44
CA PRO A 13 5.18 7.23 -13.62
C PRO A 13 5.22 5.70 -13.45
N GLY A 14 5.00 5.18 -12.24
CA GLY A 14 5.06 3.75 -11.94
C GLY A 14 3.77 3.02 -12.32
N LYS A 15 3.91 1.82 -12.88
CA LYS A 15 2.80 0.91 -13.20
C LYS A 15 3.14 -0.50 -12.76
N THR A 16 2.28 -1.10 -11.94
CA THR A 16 2.44 -2.46 -11.40
C THR A 16 1.24 -3.30 -11.79
N THR A 17 1.46 -4.47 -12.41
CA THR A 17 0.39 -5.42 -12.71
C THR A 17 0.01 -6.20 -11.46
N ILE A 18 -1.25 -6.10 -11.04
CA ILE A 18 -1.81 -6.83 -9.90
C ILE A 18 -2.31 -8.21 -10.35
N LEU A 19 -2.97 -8.28 -11.50
CA LEU A 19 -3.51 -9.50 -12.06
C LEU A 19 -3.46 -9.44 -13.59
N GLU A 20 -3.06 -10.53 -14.21
CA GLU A 20 -3.26 -10.79 -15.64
C GLU A 20 -3.80 -12.21 -15.79
N GLN A 21 -4.98 -12.37 -16.40
CA GLN A 21 -5.64 -13.66 -16.49
C GLN A 21 -6.52 -13.77 -17.75
N ALA A 22 -6.53 -14.96 -18.36
CA ALA A 22 -7.49 -15.32 -19.40
C ALA A 22 -8.78 -15.88 -18.76
N VAL A 23 -9.94 -15.40 -19.20
CA VAL A 23 -11.25 -15.70 -18.62
C VAL A 23 -12.23 -16.11 -19.73
N ASP A 24 -12.87 -17.28 -19.62
CA ASP A 24 -13.78 -17.81 -20.67
C ASP A 24 -15.23 -18.02 -20.20
N LYS A 25 -15.48 -17.93 -18.89
CA LYS A 25 -16.81 -18.11 -18.26
C LYS A 25 -17.02 -17.03 -17.20
N ASP A 26 -18.19 -17.03 -16.56
CA ASP A 26 -18.47 -16.17 -15.41
C ASP A 26 -17.33 -16.23 -14.39
N PHE A 27 -16.80 -15.05 -14.04
CA PHE A 27 -15.58 -14.92 -13.26
C PHE A 27 -15.80 -14.04 -12.05
N TYR A 28 -15.53 -14.61 -10.89
CA TYR A 28 -15.52 -13.91 -9.61
C TYR A 28 -14.35 -14.44 -8.77
N ARG A 29 -13.47 -13.53 -8.34
CA ARG A 29 -12.31 -13.88 -7.52
C ARG A 29 -11.91 -12.70 -6.63
N CYS A 30 -11.67 -12.99 -5.36
CA CYS A 30 -10.94 -12.10 -4.47
C CYS A 30 -9.44 -12.36 -4.60
N LEU A 31 -8.65 -11.29 -4.56
CA LEU A 31 -7.20 -11.38 -4.53
C LEU A 31 -6.64 -10.40 -3.51
N ASN A 32 -5.59 -10.81 -2.82
CA ASN A 32 -4.83 -9.95 -1.94
C ASN A 32 -3.65 -9.41 -2.73
N PHE A 33 -3.41 -8.10 -2.64
CA PHE A 33 -2.25 -7.44 -3.22
C PHE A 33 -1.75 -6.37 -2.25
N GLN A 34 -0.46 -6.07 -2.33
CA GLN A 34 0.16 -5.05 -1.49
C GLN A 34 0.40 -3.79 -2.33
N VAL A 35 0.03 -2.64 -1.79
CA VAL A 35 0.35 -1.33 -2.38
C VAL A 35 1.75 -0.87 -1.94
N PRO A 36 2.46 -0.04 -2.72
CA PRO A 36 3.79 0.42 -2.35
C PRO A 36 3.75 1.29 -1.10
N THR A 37 4.84 1.26 -0.33
CA THR A 37 5.06 2.16 0.79
C THR A 37 5.24 3.59 0.28
N VAL A 38 4.53 4.54 0.89
CA VAL A 38 4.59 5.97 0.55
C VAL A 38 4.98 6.80 1.76
N HIS A 39 5.72 7.90 1.55
CA HIS A 39 6.12 8.82 2.62
C HIS A 39 5.02 9.80 3.02
N HIS A 40 4.16 10.14 2.06
CA HIS A 40 3.02 11.02 2.25
C HIS A 40 1.77 10.33 1.72
N ARG A 41 0.60 10.75 2.20
CA ARG A 41 -0.69 10.31 1.65
C ARG A 41 -0.69 10.57 0.14
N THR A 42 -0.81 9.51 -0.65
CA THR A 42 -0.56 9.53 -2.09
C THR A 42 -1.76 9.01 -2.86
N VAL A 43 -2.18 9.74 -3.90
CA VAL A 43 -3.24 9.30 -4.79
C VAL A 43 -2.64 8.35 -5.85
N ALA A 44 -3.25 7.18 -5.99
CA ALA A 44 -2.94 6.23 -7.05
C ALA A 44 -4.22 5.89 -7.83
N SER A 45 -4.12 5.04 -8.84
CA SER A 45 -5.27 4.57 -9.60
C SER A 45 -5.21 3.08 -9.85
N ILE A 46 -6.35 2.40 -9.68
CA ILE A 46 -6.54 1.05 -10.16
C ILE A 46 -7.18 1.14 -11.53
N ASN A 47 -6.55 0.51 -12.52
CA ASN A 47 -7.04 0.42 -13.89
C ASN A 47 -7.33 -1.05 -14.22
N VAL A 48 -8.58 -1.34 -14.54
CA VAL A 48 -9.07 -2.66 -14.95
C VAL A 48 -9.31 -2.60 -16.44
N THR A 49 -8.68 -3.48 -17.20
CA THR A 49 -8.82 -3.61 -18.66
C THR A 49 -9.27 -5.02 -19.02
N ILE A 50 -10.25 -5.13 -19.91
CA ILE A 50 -10.69 -6.40 -20.50
C ILE A 50 -10.51 -6.27 -22.01
N THR A 51 -9.76 -7.20 -22.61
CA THR A 51 -9.47 -7.22 -24.05
C THR A 51 -9.91 -8.55 -24.65
N GLY A 52 -10.77 -8.50 -25.68
CA GLY A 52 -11.24 -9.64 -26.45
C GLY A 52 -10.95 -9.47 -27.95
N GLU A 53 -11.70 -10.16 -28.81
CA GLU A 53 -11.58 -10.11 -30.28
C GLU A 53 -11.73 -8.69 -30.86
N GLY A 54 -10.68 -7.87 -30.78
CA GLY A 54 -10.62 -6.51 -31.31
C GLY A 54 -11.29 -5.43 -30.45
N VAL A 55 -11.95 -5.80 -29.35
CA VAL A 55 -12.60 -4.86 -28.43
C VAL A 55 -11.83 -4.80 -27.12
N SER A 56 -11.58 -3.59 -26.63
CA SER A 56 -11.02 -3.35 -25.29
C SER A 56 -11.93 -2.40 -24.52
N MET A 57 -12.21 -2.77 -23.27
CA MET A 57 -12.90 -1.92 -22.31
C MET A 57 -12.01 -1.70 -21.10
N SER A 58 -12.02 -0.48 -20.56
CA SER A 58 -11.24 -0.17 -19.36
C SER A 58 -12.03 0.70 -18.40
N LYS A 59 -11.81 0.50 -17.10
CA LYS A 59 -12.31 1.37 -16.04
C LYS A 59 -11.20 1.70 -15.07
N LYS A 60 -11.05 2.99 -14.78
CA LYS A 60 -10.04 3.53 -13.89
C LYS A 60 -10.69 4.19 -12.68
N THR A 61 -10.21 3.84 -11.49
CA THR A 61 -10.70 4.39 -10.21
C THR A 61 -9.52 4.92 -9.41
N LYS A 62 -9.66 6.12 -8.85
CA LYS A 62 -8.65 6.69 -7.95
C LYS A 62 -8.78 6.08 -6.56
N ILE A 63 -7.63 5.82 -5.94
CA ILE A 63 -7.52 5.33 -4.57
C ILE A 63 -6.53 6.20 -3.80
N LEU A 64 -6.66 6.24 -2.48
CA LEU A 64 -5.76 6.95 -1.59
C LEU A 64 -4.91 5.94 -0.83
N ILE A 65 -3.58 6.05 -0.91
CA ILE A 65 -2.65 5.21 -0.15
C ILE A 65 -2.13 6.04 1.02
N ASP A 66 -2.36 5.55 2.23
CA ASP A 66 -1.81 6.18 3.44
C ASP A 66 -0.39 5.72 3.73
N ARG A 67 0.41 6.64 4.28
CA ARG A 67 1.77 6.34 4.73
C ARG A 67 1.72 5.39 5.93
N PRO A 68 2.72 4.51 6.12
CA PRO A 68 2.82 3.75 7.35
C PRO A 68 2.88 4.66 8.58
N ALA A 69 2.13 4.28 9.60
CA ALA A 69 2.18 4.79 10.94
C ALA A 69 3.17 3.95 11.75
N PHE A 70 4.02 4.64 12.49
CA PHE A 70 4.99 4.06 13.39
C PHE A 70 4.86 4.73 14.76
N ILE A 71 5.11 3.97 15.81
CA ILE A 71 5.17 4.45 17.19
C ILE A 71 6.61 4.35 17.65
N HIS A 72 7.18 5.47 18.09
CA HIS A 72 8.49 5.49 18.74
C HIS A 72 8.32 5.46 20.25
N ILE A 73 8.97 4.50 20.90
CA ILE A 73 9.03 4.41 22.35
C ILE A 73 10.46 4.71 22.79
N ILE A 74 10.60 5.74 23.63
CA ILE A 74 11.87 6.16 24.20
C ILE A 74 11.87 5.82 25.69
N GLN A 75 12.85 5.01 26.11
CA GLN A 75 13.08 4.68 27.50
C GLN A 75 14.38 5.31 27.99
N THR A 76 14.26 6.16 29.00
CA THR A 76 15.39 6.81 29.68
C THR A 76 15.85 6.00 30.87
N ASP A 77 17.05 6.29 31.38
CA ASP A 77 17.59 5.64 32.57
C ASP A 77 16.83 5.96 33.85
N LYS A 78 16.19 7.13 33.89
CA LYS A 78 15.38 7.56 35.03
C LYS A 78 14.16 8.33 34.52
N PRO A 79 13.04 8.27 35.26
CA PRO A 79 11.86 9.06 34.93
C PRO A 79 12.05 10.56 35.24
N ILE A 80 12.94 10.92 36.17
CA ILE A 80 13.14 12.30 36.64
C ILE A 80 14.65 12.57 36.85
N TYR A 81 15.12 13.76 36.46
CA TYR A 81 16.51 14.20 36.58
C TYR A 81 16.61 15.47 37.43
N LYS A 82 17.69 15.57 38.22
CA LYS A 82 18.04 16.82 38.93
C LYS A 82 18.74 17.81 37.97
N PRO A 83 18.70 19.12 38.25
CA PRO A 83 19.48 20.10 37.50
C PRO A 83 20.97 19.73 37.42
N GLY A 84 21.55 19.78 36.22
CA GLY A 84 22.95 19.41 35.97
C GLY A 84 23.20 17.92 35.68
N GLN A 85 22.20 17.06 35.87
CA GLN A 85 22.33 15.63 35.56
C GLN A 85 22.09 15.36 34.07
N LYS A 86 22.92 14.53 33.45
CA LYS A 86 22.74 14.10 32.05
C LYS A 86 21.73 12.96 31.96
N ALA A 87 20.80 13.07 31.00
CA ALA A 87 19.89 12.00 30.66
C ALA A 87 20.56 10.99 29.73
N ARG A 88 20.38 9.70 30.00
CA ARG A 88 20.83 8.62 29.12
C ARG A 88 19.61 7.88 28.58
N LEU A 89 19.64 7.67 27.26
CA LEU A 89 18.67 6.83 26.56
C LEU A 89 19.13 5.38 26.69
N TYR A 90 18.29 4.49 27.23
CA TYR A 90 18.58 3.06 27.29
C TYR A 90 18.05 2.31 26.07
N LYS A 91 16.85 2.68 25.62
CA LYS A 91 16.18 1.97 24.53
C LYS A 91 15.40 2.94 23.66
N VAL A 92 15.58 2.80 22.36
CA VAL A 92 14.72 3.38 21.33
C VAL A 92 14.15 2.22 20.56
N VAL A 93 12.82 2.11 20.55
CA VAL A 93 12.11 1.05 19.81
C VAL A 93 11.15 1.72 18.84
N GLU A 94 11.17 1.25 17.59
CA GLU A 94 10.15 1.54 16.61
C GLU A 94 9.19 0.36 16.52
N LEU A 95 7.90 0.62 16.72
CA LEU A 95 6.85 -0.36 16.53
C LEU A 95 6.09 0.02 15.26
N GLN A 96 6.03 -0.92 14.32
CA GLN A 96 5.29 -0.80 13.08
C GLN A 96 4.03 -1.65 13.16
N ASP A 97 2.87 -1.06 12.84
CA ASP A 97 1.65 -1.84 12.63
C ASP A 97 1.78 -2.62 11.30
N PRO A 98 1.71 -3.97 11.31
CA PRO A 98 1.82 -4.78 10.09
C PRO A 98 0.72 -4.49 9.07
N ASN A 99 -0.41 -3.91 9.49
CA ASN A 99 -1.52 -3.52 8.61
C ASN A 99 -1.50 -2.04 8.26
N SER A 100 -0.39 -1.32 8.51
CA SER A 100 -0.38 0.13 8.33
C SER A 100 -0.39 0.60 6.88
N ILE A 101 -0.10 -0.28 5.92
CA ILE A 101 -0.20 0.02 4.50
C ILE A 101 -1.65 -0.22 4.07
N ARG A 102 -2.44 0.85 3.92
CA ARG A 102 -3.88 0.76 3.66
C ARG A 102 -4.30 1.66 2.50
N ILE A 103 -5.34 1.21 1.81
CA ILE A 103 -6.14 2.05 0.92
C ILE A 103 -7.21 2.72 1.80
N ALA A 104 -7.24 4.06 1.80
CA ALA A 104 -8.17 4.89 2.57
C ALA A 104 -9.35 5.36 1.72
#